data_AF-A0A8X7XG88-F1
#
_entry.id   AF-A0A8X7XG88-F1
#
_cell.length_a   1.000
_cell.length_b   1.000
_cell.length_c   1.000
_cell.angle_alpha   90.00
_cell.angle_beta   90.00
_cell.angle_gamma   90.00
#
_symmetry.space_group_name_H-M   'P 1'
#
loop_
_entity.id
_entity.type
_entity.pdbx_description
1 polymer ?
#
loop_
_entity_poly.entity_id
_entity_poly.type
_entity_poly.pdbx_seq_one_letter_code
_entity_poly.pdbx_strand_id
1 'polypeptide(L)'
;MKIGVAYKGLSRKGGGDECRLGYNDKSWSLQRSVSQCSVFHDNQWTVISAPSSPRIGVYLDWPAGSLSFYSVSHTMTLLHRFNISFTEPLYPGFSVGLHSGVTISHLTPCDH
;
A
#
# COMPACT_ATOMS: atom_id res chain seq x y z
N MET A 1 7.92 4.84 -5.52
CA MET A 1 6.75 5.30 -4.74
C MET A 1 6.37 4.21 -3.76
N LYS A 2 5.93 4.56 -2.55
CA LYS A 2 5.31 3.61 -1.62
C LYS A 2 3.93 4.10 -1.23
N ILE A 3 2.96 3.19 -1.25
CA ILE A 3 1.57 3.42 -0.83
C ILE A 3 1.19 2.33 0.16
N GLY A 4 0.40 2.67 1.17
CA GLY A 4 -0.04 1.70 2.14
C GLY A 4 -1.00 2.29 3.13
N VAL A 5 -1.17 1.56 4.22
CA VAL A 5 -2.01 1.96 5.34
C VAL A 5 -1.26 1.72 6.64
N ALA A 6 -1.59 2.53 7.64
CA ALA A 6 -1.01 2.43 8.96
C ALA A 6 -2.06 2.69 10.02
N TYR A 7 -1.82 2.10 11.18
CA TYR A 7 -2.51 2.48 12.39
C TYR A 7 -2.15 3.89 12.85
N LYS A 8 -3.03 4.49 13.67
CA LYS A 8 -2.82 5.84 14.21
C LYS A 8 -1.52 5.94 15.02
N GLY A 9 -1.16 4.87 15.72
CA GLY A 9 0.02 4.77 16.59
C GLY A 9 1.37 4.61 15.87
N LEU A 10 1.42 4.66 14.54
CA LEU A 10 2.67 4.70 13.79
C LEU A 10 3.47 5.96 14.16
N SER A 11 4.76 5.80 14.47
CA SER A 11 5.63 6.95 14.74
C SER A 11 5.79 7.82 13.49
N ARG A 12 5.92 9.13 13.66
CA ARG A 12 6.02 10.08 12.53
C ARG A 12 7.29 10.92 12.56
N LYS A 13 8.18 10.68 13.52
CA LYS A 13 9.37 11.49 13.77
C LYS A 13 10.61 10.61 13.90
N GLY A 14 11.62 10.91 13.12
CA GLY A 14 12.88 10.18 13.11
C GLY A 14 13.15 9.56 11.74
N GLY A 15 14.26 8.83 11.64
CA GLY A 15 14.69 8.15 10.42
C GLY A 15 14.66 6.63 10.51
N GLY A 16 14.22 6.06 11.65
CA GLY A 16 14.19 4.63 11.90
C GLY A 16 12.95 3.93 11.34
N ASP A 17 12.93 2.62 11.47
CA ASP A 17 11.92 1.73 10.90
C ASP A 17 10.55 1.88 11.60
N GLU A 18 10.54 2.35 12.86
CA GLU A 18 9.33 2.70 13.61
C GLU A 18 8.50 3.82 12.95
N CYS A 19 9.13 4.65 12.11
CA CYS A 19 8.49 5.74 11.39
C CYS A 19 8.18 5.42 9.93
N ARG A 20 8.76 4.36 9.38
CA ARG A 20 8.71 4.07 7.96
C ARG A 20 7.55 3.14 7.64
N LEU A 21 6.76 3.52 6.65
CA LEU A 21 5.62 2.74 6.22
C LEU A 21 6.05 1.33 5.76
N GLY A 22 5.44 0.30 6.35
CA GLY A 22 5.70 -1.13 6.12
C GLY A 22 6.90 -1.72 6.86
N TYR A 23 7.71 -0.93 7.56
CA TYR A 23 8.90 -1.42 8.28
C TYR A 23 8.64 -1.69 9.77
N ASN A 24 7.38 -1.81 10.14
CA ASN A 24 6.91 -2.06 11.51
C ASN A 24 5.59 -2.85 11.47
N ASP A 25 5.22 -3.36 12.63
CA ASP A 25 3.99 -4.11 12.90
C ASP A 25 2.70 -3.28 12.81
N LYS A 26 2.81 -1.95 12.70
CA LYS A 26 1.68 -1.01 12.64
C LYS A 26 1.33 -0.55 11.24
N SER A 27 2.00 -1.07 10.22
CA SER A 27 1.77 -0.63 8.85
C SER A 27 2.02 -1.72 7.80
N TRP A 28 1.30 -1.59 6.69
CA TRP A 28 1.35 -2.46 5.52
C TRP A 28 1.50 -1.59 4.29
N SER A 29 2.39 -1.96 3.36
CA SER A 29 2.59 -1.14 2.17
C SER A 29 3.04 -1.93 0.96
N LEU A 30 2.84 -1.33 -0.20
CA LEU A 30 3.41 -1.73 -1.46
C LEU A 30 4.35 -0.62 -1.96
N GLN A 31 5.57 -0.99 -2.28
CA GLN A 31 6.51 -0.16 -3.01
C GLN A 31 6.52 -0.55 -4.48
N ARG A 32 6.33 0.45 -5.34
CA ARG A 32 6.47 0.32 -6.79
C ARG A 32 7.86 0.81 -7.22
N SER A 33 8.60 -0.08 -7.88
CA SER A 33 9.85 0.22 -8.59
C SER A 33 9.59 0.37 -10.11
N VAL A 34 10.61 0.33 -10.97
CA VAL A 34 10.42 0.44 -12.44
C VAL A 34 9.82 -0.85 -13.04
N SER A 35 10.28 -2.02 -12.61
CA SER A 35 9.90 -3.32 -13.20
C SER A 35 9.10 -4.25 -12.28
N GLN A 36 9.19 -4.04 -10.97
CA GLN A 36 8.60 -4.93 -9.96
C GLN A 36 7.95 -4.18 -8.79
N CYS A 37 7.12 -4.88 -8.04
CA CYS A 37 6.55 -4.40 -6.79
C CYS A 37 7.16 -5.17 -5.62
N SER A 38 7.21 -4.53 -4.46
CA SER A 38 7.58 -5.19 -3.21
C SER A 38 6.54 -4.84 -2.16
N VAL A 39 6.04 -5.83 -1.45
CA VAL A 39 5.10 -5.64 -0.34
C VAL A 39 5.86 -5.71 0.98
N PHE A 40 5.50 -4.87 1.95
CA PHE A 40 6.20 -4.71 3.22
C PHE A 40 5.24 -4.71 4.40
N HIS A 41 5.63 -5.42 5.45
CA HIS A 41 5.00 -5.38 6.77
C HIS A 41 6.01 -5.91 7.81
N ASP A 42 6.08 -5.29 8.98
CA ASP A 42 6.90 -5.75 10.10
C ASP A 42 8.37 -6.03 9.75
N ASN A 43 8.94 -5.11 8.96
CA ASN A 43 10.32 -5.20 8.45
C ASN A 43 10.58 -6.43 7.53
N GLN A 44 9.54 -7.17 7.18
CA GLN A 44 9.58 -8.23 6.18
C GLN A 44 9.08 -7.70 4.84
N TRP A 45 9.64 -8.22 3.76
CA TRP A 45 9.20 -7.86 2.43
C TRP A 45 9.31 -9.01 1.43
N THR A 46 8.50 -8.93 0.38
CA THR A 46 8.49 -9.92 -0.71
C THR A 46 8.42 -9.19 -2.05
N VAL A 47 9.29 -9.54 -3.01
CA VAL A 47 9.14 -9.08 -4.40
C VAL A 47 7.98 -9.85 -5.02
N ILE A 48 7.11 -9.12 -5.70
CA ILE A 48 6.05 -9.69 -6.53
C ILE A 48 6.17 -9.16 -7.97
N SER A 49 5.89 -10.04 -8.92
CA SER A 49 5.73 -9.66 -10.31
C SER A 49 4.47 -8.81 -10.46
N ALA A 50 4.58 -7.70 -11.18
CA ALA A 50 3.48 -6.78 -11.40
C ALA A 50 3.43 -6.36 -12.87
N PRO A 51 2.23 -6.20 -13.46
CA PRO A 51 2.11 -5.55 -14.75
C PRO A 51 2.66 -4.12 -14.70
N SER A 52 3.15 -3.61 -15.83
CA SER A 52 3.58 -2.22 -15.93
C SER A 52 2.36 -1.28 -15.96
N SER A 53 1.84 -0.95 -14.78
CA SER A 53 0.89 0.15 -14.59
C SER A 53 1.41 1.11 -13.52
N PRO A 54 1.25 2.44 -13.73
CA PRO A 54 1.55 3.44 -12.70
C PRO A 54 0.44 3.55 -11.66
N ARG A 55 -0.78 3.03 -11.93
CA ARG A 55 -1.94 3.15 -11.03
C ARG A 55 -2.03 1.94 -10.12
N ILE A 56 -2.10 2.20 -8.81
CA ILE A 56 -2.28 1.20 -7.77
C ILE A 56 -3.65 1.41 -7.12
N GLY A 57 -4.45 0.34 -7.12
CA GLY A 57 -5.69 0.27 -6.33
C GLY A 57 -5.39 -0.28 -4.94
N VAL A 58 -6.02 0.29 -3.92
CA VAL A 58 -5.95 -0.21 -2.55
C VAL A 58 -7.37 -0.43 -2.07
N TYR A 59 -7.68 -1.65 -1.68
CA TYR A 59 -9.00 -2.04 -1.19
C TYR A 59 -8.88 -2.60 0.22
N LEU A 60 -9.73 -2.08 1.11
CA LEU A 60 -9.84 -2.51 2.50
C LEU A 60 -11.20 -3.18 2.69
N ASP A 61 -11.19 -4.48 2.91
CA ASP A 61 -12.36 -5.24 3.35
C ASP A 61 -12.28 -5.38 4.87
N TRP A 62 -12.92 -4.45 5.56
CA TRP A 62 -12.85 -4.40 7.02
C TRP A 62 -13.51 -5.61 7.68
N PRO A 63 -14.75 -6.01 7.33
CA PRO A 63 -15.39 -7.18 7.93
C PRO A 63 -14.64 -8.49 7.64
N ALA A 64 -14.09 -8.67 6.44
CA ALA A 64 -13.35 -9.88 6.10
C ALA A 64 -11.90 -9.88 6.61
N GLY A 65 -11.41 -8.76 7.17
CA GLY A 65 -10.04 -8.66 7.65
C GLY A 65 -9.01 -8.74 6.53
N SER A 66 -9.24 -8.06 5.39
CA SER A 66 -8.30 -8.11 4.27
C SER A 66 -7.92 -6.74 3.71
N LEU A 67 -6.65 -6.61 3.33
CA LEU A 67 -6.09 -5.47 2.63
C LEU A 67 -5.49 -5.95 1.32
N SER A 68 -6.05 -5.49 0.20
CA SER A 68 -5.67 -5.93 -1.14
C SER A 68 -5.08 -4.78 -1.96
N PHE A 69 -3.97 -5.05 -2.63
CA PHE A 69 -3.32 -4.14 -3.57
C PHE A 69 -3.53 -4.64 -5.00
N TYR A 70 -3.83 -3.72 -5.92
CA TYR A 70 -4.11 -4.02 -7.32
C TYR A 70 -3.25 -3.18 -8.25
N SER A 71 -2.87 -3.75 -9.38
CA SER A 71 -2.41 -3.00 -10.55
C SER A 71 -3.63 -2.64 -11.37
N VAL A 72 -3.84 -1.36 -11.64
CA VAL A 72 -5.05 -0.86 -12.32
C VAL A 72 -4.68 -0.34 -13.70
N SER A 73 -5.22 -0.95 -14.75
CA SER A 73 -5.05 -0.52 -16.13
C SER A 73 -6.42 -0.50 -16.83
N HIS A 74 -6.59 -1.22 -17.94
CA HIS A 74 -7.91 -1.57 -18.49
C HIS A 74 -8.62 -2.63 -17.62
N THR A 75 -7.85 -3.39 -16.85
CA THR A 75 -8.33 -4.38 -15.89
C THR A 75 -7.68 -4.15 -14.52
N MET A 76 -8.29 -4.71 -13.47
CA MET A 76 -7.72 -4.76 -12.13
C MET A 76 -7.07 -6.12 -11.89
N THR A 77 -5.76 -6.13 -11.72
CA THR A 77 -5.00 -7.35 -11.40
C THR A 77 -4.61 -7.33 -9.93
N LEU A 78 -5.02 -8.33 -9.17
CA LEU A 78 -4.60 -8.49 -7.77
C LEU A 78 -3.08 -8.70 -7.72
N LEU A 79 -2.39 -7.84 -6.98
CA LEU A 79 -0.95 -7.93 -6.74
C LEU A 79 -0.65 -8.71 -5.46
N HIS A 80 -1.34 -8.35 -4.38
CA HIS A 80 -1.14 -8.96 -3.08
C HIS A 80 -2.35 -8.74 -2.18
N ARG A 81 -2.59 -9.68 -1.27
CA ARG A 81 -3.58 -9.56 -0.21
C ARG A 81 -2.94 -9.93 1.12
N PHE A 82 -2.98 -8.99 2.06
CA PHE A 82 -2.75 -9.27 3.46
C PHE A 82 -4.06 -9.71 4.10
N ASN A 83 -4.02 -10.77 4.90
CA ASN A 83 -5.08 -11.12 5.83
C ASN A 83 -4.68 -10.61 7.20
N ILE A 84 -5.48 -9.71 7.77
CA ILE A 84 -5.15 -8.92 8.95
C ILE A 84 -6.36 -8.94 9.89
N SER A 85 -6.13 -9.21 11.16
CA SER A 85 -7.12 -8.94 12.21
C SER A 85 -6.97 -7.49 12.65
N PHE A 86 -7.74 -6.58 12.05
CA PHE A 86 -7.64 -5.16 12.35
C PHE A 86 -8.03 -4.88 13.81
N THR A 87 -7.16 -4.20 14.54
CA THR A 87 -7.38 -3.86 15.95
C THR A 87 -7.80 -2.41 16.15
N GLU A 88 -7.52 -1.55 15.17
CA GLU A 88 -7.85 -0.13 15.18
C GLU A 88 -7.95 0.44 13.75
N PRO A 89 -8.61 1.60 13.54
CA PRO A 89 -8.77 2.19 12.21
C PRO A 89 -7.46 2.40 11.46
N LEU A 90 -7.51 2.16 10.15
CA LEU A 90 -6.39 2.34 9.24
C LEU A 90 -6.44 3.68 8.53
N TYR A 91 -5.28 4.28 8.35
CA TYR A 91 -5.10 5.56 7.67
C TYR A 91 -4.19 5.38 6.44
N PRO A 92 -4.54 5.97 5.28
CA PRO A 92 -3.69 5.90 4.10
C PRO A 92 -2.36 6.64 4.34
N GLY A 93 -1.28 6.05 3.84
CA GLY A 93 0.07 6.58 3.91
C GLY A 93 0.78 6.51 2.57
N PHE A 94 1.58 7.54 2.27
CA PHE A 94 2.33 7.65 1.02
C PHE A 94 3.77 8.06 1.31
N SER A 95 4.72 7.49 0.58
CA SER A 95 6.10 7.97 0.52
C SER A 95 6.46 8.26 -0.93
N VAL A 96 6.88 9.49 -1.16
CA VAL A 96 7.19 10.05 -2.48
C VAL A 96 8.66 10.42 -2.51
N GLY A 97 9.37 9.96 -3.54
CA GLY A 97 10.79 10.29 -3.72
C GLY A 97 10.96 11.63 -4.43
N LEU A 98 12.21 12.08 -4.54
CA LEU A 98 12.55 13.28 -5.31
C LEU A 98 12.04 13.15 -6.75
N HIS A 99 11.48 14.24 -7.28
CA HIS A 99 10.93 14.32 -8.65
C HIS A 99 9.82 13.31 -8.98
N SER A 100 9.10 12.83 -7.96
CA SER A 100 7.92 11.98 -8.16
C SER A 100 6.67 12.61 -7.56
N GLY A 101 5.49 12.17 -8.01
CA GLY A 101 4.20 12.68 -7.54
C GLY A 101 3.19 11.56 -7.36
N VAL A 102 2.16 11.83 -6.57
CA VAL A 102 1.02 10.94 -6.34
C VAL A 102 -0.25 11.76 -6.48
N THR A 103 -1.20 11.25 -7.25
CA THR A 103 -2.53 11.83 -7.39
C THR A 103 -3.54 10.80 -6.94
N ILE A 104 -4.48 11.23 -6.09
CA ILE A 104 -5.62 10.40 -5.69
C ILE A 104 -6.68 10.56 -6.78
N SER A 105 -7.00 9.46 -7.47
CA SER A 105 -8.04 9.45 -8.49
C SER A 105 -9.42 9.49 -7.84
N HIS A 106 -10.31 10.28 -8.41
CA HIS A 106 -11.74 10.18 -8.10
C HIS A 106 -12.28 8.91 -8.76
N LEU A 107 -13.02 8.10 -7.99
CA LEU A 107 -13.77 7.00 -8.55
C LEU A 107 -14.93 7.58 -9.34
N THR A 108 -15.05 7.19 -10.60
CA THR A 108 -16.24 7.47 -11.39
C THR A 108 -17.23 6.32 -11.24
N PRO A 109 -18.54 6.54 -11.42
CA PRO A 109 -19.55 5.49 -11.29
C PRO A 109 -19.33 4.25 -12.18
N CYS A 110 -18.49 4.36 -13.22
CA CYS A 110 -18.14 3.27 -14.14
C CYS A 110 -17.00 2.37 -13.64
N ASP A 111 -16.41 2.66 -12.47
CA ASP A 111 -15.27 1.91 -11.90
C ASP A 111 -15.71 0.80 -10.91
N HIS A 112 -17.01 0.42 -10.91
CA HIS A 112 -17.60 -0.63 -10.07
C HIS A 112 -18.00 -1.87 -10.88
#